data_AF-A0A970YMH5-F1
#
_entry.id   AF-A0A970YMH5-F1
#
_cell.length_a   1.000
_cell.length_b   1.000
_cell.length_c   1.000
_cell.angle_alpha   90.00
_cell.angle_beta   90.00
_cell.angle_gamma   90.00
#
_symmetry.space_group_name_H-M   'P 1'
#
loop_
_entity.id
_entity.type
_entity.pdbx_description
1 polymer ?
#
loop_
_entity_poly.entity_id
_entity_poly.type
_entity_poly.pdbx_seq_one_letter_code
_entity_poly.pdbx_strand_id
1 'polypeptide(L)'
;EAHYRALSGVEVARAILEKDSTKNLRGIFGGRISDSEGAVFEFLQPFDLGEYWEEDTQVVRDAVIGAIQSEQTEIAFAILSSDDDSEVKIVSYGNRNSLLESIVLNLAFTGGGYEFPIFDMAVFSDSYIGLGGSARIEGRAGTNSVTPGAVDLYGGGVMVTDTIYVGVDGDVHVNPSPDPDAHWIAVEYPDAVVTRSGISNNTWLNSHPIQNLDQYREYVLPEFPDAPPSISFPSFPDFPGGLPDVGNLSVGGNKSATVSESAEYGSISVGGSAELIFNLSGRDLSIRASSLNISGSGKISVIGPGTLNMYVDGNVSISGNGITSQNSGRFNLYVNGSFNSSGNNNVELANLYTKGLTDLGNSGQMTIENLYVDSNQGFSTSGNGTLRISSEFLVKASSASFSSGIVDFMNGSRQEFQIANTMSLTGNAVVNGISNGVINCASLNVGQGHINLAEEGDLEVYASTGFNMGGSSTLNNGGDRESVRVDYAGTNNLDLTGNIRYTGVLNILQADADLGGSGEIDGLVISGGPNVNLHGNPLAKVIAIYAPNSTVNMVESATVRGAIVAERFVAGGSSKVVFESETEELFPPGTIGLGDEEGQEDTELWSR
;
A
#
# COMPACT_ATOMS: atom_id res chain seq x y z
N GLU A 1 -25.96 14.85 -7.87
CA GLU A 1 -26.59 15.83 -6.95
C GLU A 1 -27.54 15.16 -5.95
N ALA A 2 -28.41 14.24 -6.36
CA ALA A 2 -29.09 13.32 -5.42
C ALA A 2 -28.07 12.52 -4.57
N HIS A 3 -26.99 12.03 -5.20
CA HIS A 3 -25.87 11.39 -4.49
C HIS A 3 -25.19 12.30 -3.45
N TYR A 4 -24.83 13.54 -3.81
CA TYR A 4 -24.26 14.52 -2.86
C TYR A 4 -25.21 14.86 -1.70
N ARG A 5 -26.53 14.82 -1.94
CA ARG A 5 -27.56 14.96 -0.90
C ARG A 5 -27.60 13.76 0.05
N ALA A 6 -27.44 12.55 -0.47
CA ALA A 6 -27.29 11.34 0.35
C ALA A 6 -26.00 11.41 1.20
N LEU A 7 -24.88 11.84 0.63
CA LEU A 7 -23.61 12.04 1.35
C LEU A 7 -23.75 13.08 2.47
N SER A 8 -24.45 14.19 2.18
CA SER A 8 -24.73 15.21 3.18
C SER A 8 -25.54 14.67 4.37
N GLY A 9 -26.44 13.71 4.14
CA GLY A 9 -27.17 13.06 5.23
C GLY A 9 -26.29 12.19 6.13
N VAL A 10 -25.26 11.53 5.55
CA VAL A 10 -24.28 10.76 6.33
C VAL A 10 -23.45 11.68 7.22
N GLU A 11 -22.94 12.78 6.67
CA GLU A 11 -22.13 13.74 7.43
C GLU A 11 -22.92 14.41 8.56
N VAL A 12 -24.20 14.70 8.33
CA VAL A 12 -25.08 15.24 9.38
C VAL A 12 -25.36 14.19 10.46
N ALA A 13 -25.55 12.92 10.10
CA ALA A 13 -25.69 11.84 11.06
C ALA A 13 -24.44 11.68 11.93
N ARG A 14 -23.24 11.76 11.35
CA ARG A 14 -21.97 11.76 12.10
C ARG A 14 -21.90 12.93 13.09
N ALA A 15 -22.19 14.14 12.64
CA ALA A 15 -22.20 15.32 13.51
C ALA A 15 -23.23 15.25 14.67
N ILE A 16 -24.31 14.48 14.51
CA ILE A 16 -25.28 14.18 15.57
C ILE A 16 -24.69 13.20 16.58
N LEU A 17 -23.95 12.18 16.11
CA LEU A 17 -23.31 11.15 16.91
C LEU A 17 -22.09 11.66 17.71
N GLU A 18 -21.43 12.72 17.24
CA GLU A 18 -20.25 13.32 17.90
C GLU A 18 -20.60 14.20 19.11
N LYS A 19 -21.83 14.71 19.21
CA LYS A 19 -22.22 15.62 20.30
C LYS A 19 -22.81 14.85 21.48
N ASP A 20 -22.27 15.08 22.67
CA ASP A 20 -22.76 14.44 23.92
C ASP A 20 -24.26 14.55 24.16
N SER A 21 -24.89 15.65 23.75
CA SER A 21 -26.33 15.86 23.94
C SER A 21 -27.21 15.09 22.95
N THR A 22 -26.66 14.59 21.84
CA THR A 22 -27.41 13.95 20.74
C THR A 22 -26.87 12.59 20.33
N LYS A 23 -25.73 12.14 20.86
CA LYS A 23 -25.08 10.89 20.49
C LYS A 23 -25.91 9.61 20.67
N ASN A 24 -26.90 9.66 21.56
CA ASN A 24 -27.80 8.54 21.84
C ASN A 24 -29.08 8.55 21.00
N LEU A 25 -29.24 9.49 20.05
CA LEU A 25 -30.42 9.52 19.21
C LEU A 25 -30.36 8.40 18.18
N ARG A 26 -31.45 7.63 18.09
CA ARG A 26 -31.72 6.61 17.07
C ARG A 26 -33.07 6.90 16.44
N GLY A 27 -33.19 6.74 15.13
CA GLY A 27 -34.40 7.11 14.41
C GLY A 27 -34.19 7.74 13.05
N ILE A 28 -35.29 8.21 12.44
CA ILE A 28 -35.33 8.87 11.14
C ILE A 28 -35.23 10.38 11.32
N PHE A 29 -34.39 10.98 10.48
CA PHE A 29 -34.21 12.41 10.35
C PHE A 29 -34.55 12.83 8.93
N GLY A 30 -35.11 14.03 8.77
CA GLY A 30 -35.44 14.59 7.47
C GLY A 30 -35.06 16.05 7.39
N GLY A 31 -34.61 16.49 6.22
CA GLY A 31 -34.14 17.85 6.06
C GLY A 31 -34.15 18.35 4.63
N ARG A 32 -33.80 19.63 4.50
CA ARG A 32 -33.65 20.32 3.21
C ARG A 32 -32.38 21.13 3.22
N ILE A 33 -31.81 21.29 2.04
CA ILE A 33 -30.70 22.22 1.83
C ILE A 33 -31.27 23.43 1.09
N SER A 34 -31.25 24.59 1.75
CA SER A 34 -31.63 25.85 1.11
C SER A 34 -30.40 26.71 0.87
N ASP A 35 -30.37 27.37 -0.29
CA ASP A 35 -29.27 28.28 -0.67
C ASP A 35 -29.21 29.54 0.23
N SER A 36 -30.27 29.81 1.02
CA SER A 36 -30.44 31.05 1.80
C SER A 36 -30.41 30.88 3.32
N GLU A 37 -30.75 29.71 3.86
CA GLU A 37 -30.93 29.51 5.32
C GLU A 37 -30.07 28.35 5.89
N GLY A 38 -29.21 27.73 5.07
CA GLY A 38 -28.43 26.56 5.48
C GLY A 38 -29.27 25.28 5.46
N ALA A 39 -28.67 24.17 5.92
CA ALA A 39 -29.35 22.89 6.01
C ALA A 39 -30.09 22.76 7.35
N VAL A 40 -31.39 22.46 7.31
CA VAL A 40 -32.24 22.25 8.49
C VAL A 40 -32.69 20.80 8.49
N PHE A 41 -32.46 20.11 9.62
CA PHE A 41 -32.82 18.72 9.84
C PHE A 41 -33.70 18.59 11.08
N GLU A 42 -34.78 17.81 10.96
CA GLU A 42 -35.72 17.51 12.02
C GLU A 42 -35.66 16.01 12.35
N PHE A 43 -35.86 15.68 13.63
CA PHE A 43 -35.98 14.30 14.10
C PHE A 43 -37.43 13.86 13.95
N LEU A 44 -37.70 13.01 12.96
CA LEU A 44 -39.04 12.68 12.50
C LEU A 44 -39.65 11.50 13.26
N GLN A 45 -38.84 10.47 13.53
CA GLN A 45 -39.31 9.25 14.18
C GLN A 45 -38.18 8.66 15.04
N PRO A 46 -38.40 8.40 16.34
CA PRO A 46 -37.43 7.70 17.17
C PRO A 46 -37.45 6.19 16.93
N PHE A 47 -36.30 5.57 17.15
CA PHE A 47 -36.12 4.12 17.25
C PHE A 47 -35.60 3.72 18.63
N ASP A 48 -35.99 2.55 19.11
CA ASP A 48 -35.35 1.87 20.23
C ASP A 48 -34.03 1.20 19.77
N LEU A 49 -33.13 0.86 20.71
CA LEU A 49 -31.90 0.11 20.40
C LEU A 49 -32.27 -1.25 19.77
N GLY A 50 -31.56 -1.64 18.71
CA GLY A 50 -31.84 -2.89 17.99
C GLY A 50 -33.04 -2.84 17.05
N GLU A 51 -33.85 -1.77 17.10
CA GLU A 51 -35.03 -1.66 16.25
C GLU A 51 -34.61 -1.55 14.78
N TYR A 52 -35.13 -2.46 13.95
CA TYR A 52 -34.77 -2.62 12.53
C TYR A 52 -33.31 -3.00 12.24
N TRP A 53 -32.54 -3.41 13.25
CA TRP A 53 -31.13 -3.79 13.10
C TRP A 53 -30.93 -5.06 12.26
N GLU A 54 -31.70 -6.10 12.60
CA GLU A 54 -31.72 -7.43 11.96
C GLU A 54 -32.75 -7.55 10.82
N GLU A 55 -33.51 -6.47 10.56
CA GLU A 55 -34.48 -6.45 9.47
C GLU A 55 -33.80 -6.14 8.13
N ASP A 56 -34.36 -6.66 7.04
CA ASP A 56 -33.87 -6.40 5.68
C ASP A 56 -33.80 -4.88 5.43
N THR A 57 -32.69 -4.44 4.84
CA THR A 57 -32.44 -3.06 4.41
C THR A 57 -33.63 -2.46 3.65
N GLN A 58 -34.46 -3.28 3.01
CA GLN A 58 -35.71 -2.91 2.36
C GLN A 58 -36.76 -2.27 3.30
N VAL A 59 -36.86 -2.69 4.58
CA VAL A 59 -37.88 -2.17 5.52
C VAL A 59 -37.49 -0.79 6.05
N VAL A 60 -36.22 -0.62 6.44
CA VAL A 60 -35.65 0.68 6.82
C VAL A 60 -35.74 1.65 5.64
N ARG A 61 -35.46 1.17 4.43
CA ARG A 61 -35.62 1.92 3.18
C ARG A 61 -37.04 2.42 3.00
N ASP A 62 -38.07 1.58 3.16
CA ASP A 62 -39.46 2.00 3.00
C ASP A 62 -39.88 3.05 4.04
N ALA A 63 -39.34 2.97 5.26
CA ALA A 63 -39.57 3.97 6.30
C ALA A 63 -38.90 5.33 5.97
N VAL A 64 -37.63 5.31 5.54
CA VAL A 64 -36.89 6.54 5.19
C VAL A 64 -37.44 7.17 3.89
N ILE A 65 -37.81 6.36 2.90
CA ILE A 65 -38.49 6.83 1.68
C ILE A 65 -39.88 7.39 2.00
N GLY A 66 -40.61 6.76 2.94
CA GLY A 66 -41.88 7.27 3.45
C GLY A 66 -41.75 8.70 3.96
N ALA A 67 -40.69 9.00 4.72
CA ALA A 67 -40.37 10.34 5.22
C ALA A 67 -40.06 11.36 4.10
N ILE A 68 -39.46 10.93 2.98
CA ILE A 68 -39.23 11.75 1.78
C ILE A 68 -40.53 12.06 1.03
N GLN A 69 -41.51 11.16 1.09
CA GLN A 69 -42.77 11.29 0.35
C GLN A 69 -43.87 12.01 1.15
N SER A 70 -43.84 11.94 2.48
CA SER A 70 -44.84 12.58 3.35
C SER A 70 -44.59 14.07 3.59
N GLU A 71 -43.36 14.53 3.42
CA GLU A 71 -42.93 15.92 3.65
C GLU A 71 -42.05 16.39 2.48
N GLN A 72 -41.90 17.70 2.23
CA GLN A 72 -41.01 18.15 1.13
C GLN A 72 -39.52 18.09 1.49
N THR A 73 -39.10 17.03 2.16
CA THR A 73 -37.72 16.74 2.53
C THR A 73 -36.92 16.34 1.29
N GLU A 74 -35.71 16.87 1.16
CA GLU A 74 -34.79 16.56 0.05
C GLU A 74 -33.74 15.52 0.46
N ILE A 75 -33.54 15.36 1.76
CA ILE A 75 -32.65 14.39 2.40
C ILE A 75 -33.43 13.74 3.53
N ALA A 76 -33.34 12.43 3.65
CA ALA A 76 -33.73 11.72 4.86
C ALA A 76 -32.72 10.62 5.17
N PHE A 77 -32.44 10.41 6.44
CA PHE A 77 -31.54 9.34 6.87
C PHE A 77 -32.02 8.70 8.17
N ALA A 78 -31.66 7.44 8.39
CA ALA A 78 -31.90 6.72 9.63
C ALA A 78 -30.57 6.46 10.34
N ILE A 79 -30.58 6.60 11.68
CA ILE A 79 -29.52 6.14 12.57
C ILE A 79 -30.08 4.94 13.34
N LEU A 80 -29.51 3.76 13.12
CA LEU A 80 -29.86 2.51 13.79
C LEU A 80 -28.71 2.08 14.67
N SER A 81 -28.94 1.23 15.65
CA SER A 81 -27.88 0.59 16.42
C SER A 81 -28.19 -0.86 16.73
N SER A 82 -27.15 -1.64 16.98
CA SER A 82 -27.27 -3.00 17.49
C SER A 82 -27.98 -3.04 18.85
N ASP A 83 -28.45 -4.23 19.23
CA ASP A 83 -29.13 -4.45 20.53
C ASP A 83 -28.27 -4.04 21.74
N ASP A 84 -26.94 -4.07 21.59
CA ASP A 84 -25.96 -3.73 22.63
C ASP A 84 -25.32 -2.34 22.44
N ASP A 85 -25.79 -1.55 21.47
CA ASP A 85 -25.28 -0.22 21.09
C ASP A 85 -23.79 -0.21 20.70
N SER A 86 -23.22 -1.39 20.44
CA SER A 86 -21.84 -1.55 20.00
C SER A 86 -21.64 -1.28 18.51
N GLU A 87 -22.71 -1.16 17.75
CA GLU A 87 -22.66 -0.77 16.34
C GLU A 87 -23.79 0.21 16.02
N VAL A 88 -23.53 1.12 15.09
CA VAL A 88 -24.46 2.09 14.55
C VAL A 88 -24.44 2.01 13.03
N LYS A 89 -25.62 1.92 12.43
CA LYS A 89 -25.81 1.91 10.97
C LYS A 89 -26.50 3.19 10.56
N ILE A 90 -25.98 3.86 9.54
CA ILE A 90 -26.55 5.06 8.95
C ILE A 90 -27.02 4.71 7.55
N VAL A 91 -28.31 4.93 7.27
CA VAL A 91 -28.89 4.76 5.94
C VAL A 91 -29.40 6.10 5.48
N SER A 92 -28.78 6.70 4.46
CA SER A 92 -29.09 8.04 3.98
C SER A 92 -29.59 8.04 2.54
N TYR A 93 -30.63 8.83 2.27
CA TYR A 93 -31.25 9.01 0.97
C TYR A 93 -31.28 10.49 0.57
N GLY A 94 -30.92 10.77 -0.68
CA GLY A 94 -31.02 12.08 -1.29
C GLY A 94 -31.95 12.07 -2.49
N ASN A 95 -32.90 13.00 -2.54
CA ASN A 95 -33.85 13.15 -3.64
C ASN A 95 -33.59 14.45 -4.42
N ARG A 96 -33.59 14.37 -5.75
CA ARG A 96 -33.68 15.55 -6.63
C ARG A 96 -34.43 15.22 -7.91
N ASN A 97 -35.48 15.99 -8.23
CA ASN A 97 -36.25 15.87 -9.47
C ASN A 97 -36.74 14.43 -9.76
N SER A 98 -37.13 13.68 -8.72
CA SER A 98 -37.58 12.28 -8.80
C SER A 98 -36.48 11.25 -9.05
N LEU A 99 -35.19 11.66 -8.99
CA LEU A 99 -34.06 10.75 -8.87
C LEU A 99 -33.67 10.61 -7.40
N LEU A 100 -33.65 9.37 -6.91
CA LEU A 100 -33.33 9.02 -5.54
C LEU A 100 -32.00 8.24 -5.52
N GLU A 101 -31.08 8.64 -4.66
CA GLU A 101 -29.78 7.98 -4.44
C GLU A 101 -29.63 7.65 -2.95
N SER A 102 -28.84 6.63 -2.63
CA SER A 102 -28.63 6.19 -1.24
C SER A 102 -27.18 5.88 -0.90
N ILE A 103 -26.84 6.03 0.38
CA ILE A 103 -25.56 5.63 0.97
C ILE A 103 -25.86 4.92 2.30
N VAL A 104 -25.15 3.84 2.58
CA VAL A 104 -25.19 3.11 3.86
C VAL A 104 -23.79 3.14 4.48
N LEU A 105 -23.69 3.43 5.77
CA LEU A 105 -22.44 3.44 6.54
C LEU A 105 -22.65 2.68 7.84
N ASN A 106 -21.77 1.73 8.16
CA ASN A 106 -21.76 1.02 9.45
C ASN A 106 -20.60 1.56 10.31
N LEU A 107 -20.85 1.76 11.60
CA LEU A 107 -19.93 2.33 12.59
C LEU A 107 -19.91 1.40 13.81
N ALA A 108 -18.80 0.76 14.16
CA ALA A 108 -18.70 -0.02 15.39
C ALA A 108 -18.19 0.86 16.56
N PHE A 109 -18.95 0.92 17.66
CA PHE A 109 -18.53 1.39 18.98
C PHE A 109 -18.08 0.21 19.85
N THR A 110 -16.79 -0.09 19.83
CA THR A 110 -16.24 -1.14 20.70
C THR A 110 -16.23 -0.70 22.17
N GLY A 111 -17.15 -1.28 22.94
CA GLY A 111 -17.13 -1.27 24.39
C GLY A 111 -15.97 -2.13 24.92
N GLY A 112 -14.81 -1.51 25.12
CA GLY A 112 -13.59 -2.12 25.65
C GLY A 112 -12.40 -1.34 25.13
N GLY A 113 -11.93 -0.36 25.91
CA GLY A 113 -11.07 0.74 25.45
C GLY A 113 -9.80 0.30 24.73
N TYR A 114 -9.85 0.35 23.40
CA TYR A 114 -8.73 0.83 22.61
C TYR A 114 -9.02 2.29 22.30
N GLU A 115 -8.44 3.20 23.08
CA GLU A 115 -8.49 4.64 22.79
C GLU A 115 -7.44 4.90 21.71
N PHE A 116 -7.84 5.55 20.62
CA PHE A 116 -6.99 5.84 19.46
C PHE A 116 -5.62 6.40 19.89
N PRO A 117 -4.49 6.08 19.20
CA PRO A 117 -3.25 6.80 19.40
C PRO A 117 -3.45 8.29 19.17
N ILE A 118 -3.55 9.07 20.23
CA ILE A 118 -3.62 10.52 20.12
C ILE A 118 -2.22 11.00 19.72
N PHE A 119 -2.07 11.50 18.49
CA PHE A 119 -0.84 12.09 17.97
C PHE A 119 -0.83 13.60 18.20
N ASP A 120 -1.05 14.04 19.45
CA ASP A 120 -1.06 15.45 19.86
C ASP A 120 0.31 15.95 20.36
N MET A 121 1.35 15.12 20.22
CA MET A 121 2.71 15.38 20.67
C MET A 121 3.73 15.05 19.57
N ALA A 122 4.83 15.79 19.55
CA ALA A 122 5.98 15.47 18.71
C ALA A 122 6.57 14.11 19.09
N VAL A 123 6.66 13.87 20.41
CA VAL A 123 7.21 12.63 20.96
C VAL A 123 6.35 12.21 22.15
N PHE A 124 5.87 10.98 22.11
CA PHE A 124 5.36 10.26 23.26
C PHE A 124 6.20 9.00 23.47
N SER A 125 6.69 8.79 24.69
CA SER A 125 7.38 7.54 25.06
C SER A 125 6.80 6.95 26.33
N ASP A 126 6.59 5.64 26.38
CA ASP A 126 6.05 5.01 27.58
C ASP A 126 6.96 5.22 28.81
N SER A 127 8.25 4.92 28.70
CA SER A 127 9.14 4.84 29.87
C SER A 127 10.24 5.90 29.96
N TYR A 128 10.77 6.40 28.83
CA TYR A 128 11.96 7.27 28.85
C TYR A 128 12.11 8.18 27.63
N ILE A 129 12.46 9.45 27.89
CA ILE A 129 12.89 10.45 26.91
C ILE A 129 14.30 10.91 27.28
N GLY A 130 15.29 10.60 26.45
CA GLY A 130 16.66 11.09 26.59
C GLY A 130 17.05 12.04 25.47
N LEU A 131 17.41 13.29 25.79
CA LEU A 131 17.95 14.25 24.83
C LEU A 131 19.41 14.57 25.14
N GLY A 132 20.28 14.41 24.15
CA GLY A 132 21.72 14.62 24.24
C GLY A 132 22.24 15.67 23.26
N GLY A 133 23.31 16.38 23.64
CA GLY A 133 24.07 17.26 22.74
C GLY A 133 23.33 18.54 22.37
N SER A 134 22.71 18.56 21.19
CA SER A 134 21.90 19.66 20.65
C SER A 134 20.61 19.16 19.99
N ALA A 135 20.12 17.98 20.40
CA ALA A 135 18.87 17.41 19.93
C ALA A 135 17.66 18.30 20.29
N ARG A 136 16.64 18.32 19.43
CA ARG A 136 15.46 19.18 19.60
C ARG A 136 14.14 18.47 19.35
N ILE A 137 13.15 18.77 20.18
CA ILE A 137 11.75 18.44 19.96
C ILE A 137 10.99 19.77 19.78
N GLU A 138 10.56 20.04 18.55
CA GLU A 138 9.73 21.20 18.22
C GLU A 138 8.25 20.84 18.32
N GLY A 139 7.74 20.79 19.55
CA GLY A 139 6.38 20.45 19.90
C GLY A 139 6.28 19.99 21.35
N ARG A 140 5.13 19.42 21.72
CA ARG A 140 4.90 18.79 23.03
C ARG A 140 5.67 17.46 23.10
N ALA A 141 6.11 17.10 24.29
CA ALA A 141 6.70 15.80 24.59
C ALA A 141 6.01 15.18 25.80
N GLY A 142 5.84 13.85 25.83
CA GLY A 142 5.11 13.18 26.89
C GLY A 142 5.64 11.81 27.28
N THR A 143 5.47 11.44 28.55
CA THR A 143 5.71 10.07 29.03
C THR A 143 4.72 9.63 30.09
N ASN A 144 4.40 8.34 30.13
CA ASN A 144 3.64 7.72 31.23
C ASN A 144 4.45 7.61 32.52
N SER A 145 5.78 7.76 32.44
CA SER A 145 6.66 7.51 33.57
C SER A 145 6.53 8.57 34.66
N VAL A 146 6.51 8.09 35.91
CA VAL A 146 6.69 8.88 37.14
C VAL A 146 8.06 8.65 37.77
N THR A 147 8.94 7.91 37.07
CA THR A 147 10.26 7.54 37.59
C THR A 147 11.18 8.76 37.56
N PRO A 148 11.94 9.05 38.64
CA PRO A 148 12.89 10.16 38.64
C PRO A 148 13.91 10.04 37.51
N GLY A 149 14.07 11.10 36.72
CA GLY A 149 14.97 11.12 35.56
C GLY A 149 14.50 10.34 34.33
N ALA A 150 13.22 9.94 34.25
CA ALA A 150 12.66 9.36 33.04
C ALA A 150 12.68 10.32 31.85
N VAL A 151 12.69 11.63 32.10
CA VAL A 151 13.03 12.64 31.09
C VAL A 151 14.41 13.19 31.44
N ASP A 152 15.43 12.80 30.68
CA ASP A 152 16.82 13.24 30.87
C ASP A 152 17.25 14.19 29.76
N LEU A 153 17.51 15.43 30.14
CA LEU A 153 17.98 16.49 29.26
C LEU A 153 19.46 16.75 29.52
N TYR A 154 20.33 16.28 28.62
CA TYR A 154 21.77 16.35 28.77
C TYR A 154 22.45 17.17 27.66
N GLY A 155 23.17 18.23 28.05
CA GLY A 155 24.00 19.04 27.16
C GLY A 155 23.41 20.39 26.78
N GLY A 156 24.28 21.33 26.41
CA GLY A 156 23.96 22.77 26.32
C GLY A 156 22.88 23.16 25.31
N GLY A 157 22.65 22.37 24.26
CA GLY A 157 21.82 22.73 23.12
C GLY A 157 20.44 22.06 23.06
N VAL A 158 20.11 21.21 24.04
CA VAL A 158 18.84 20.46 24.06
C VAL A 158 17.64 21.38 24.28
N MET A 159 16.53 21.08 23.61
CA MET A 159 15.31 21.89 23.68
C MET A 159 14.08 21.05 23.36
N VAL A 160 13.07 21.12 24.22
CA VAL A 160 11.67 20.88 23.85
C VAL A 160 11.08 22.28 23.68
N THR A 161 10.24 22.56 22.68
CA THR A 161 9.74 23.95 22.48
C THR A 161 8.39 24.22 23.13
N ASP A 162 7.71 23.18 23.58
CA ASP A 162 6.40 23.26 24.25
C ASP A 162 6.45 22.46 25.56
N THR A 163 5.27 22.16 26.10
CA THR A 163 5.01 21.48 27.37
C THR A 163 5.61 20.08 27.38
N ILE A 164 6.26 19.74 28.50
CA ILE A 164 6.63 18.36 28.82
C ILE A 164 5.54 17.78 29.73
N TYR A 165 4.92 16.69 29.28
CA TYR A 165 3.97 15.92 30.06
C TYR A 165 4.67 14.73 30.72
N VAL A 166 4.46 14.56 32.01
CA VAL A 166 4.96 13.41 32.79
C VAL A 166 3.78 12.56 33.27
N GLY A 167 4.06 11.36 33.77
CA GLY A 167 3.01 10.44 34.22
C GLY A 167 2.04 11.07 35.22
N VAL A 168 0.85 10.49 35.32
CA VAL A 168 -0.16 10.89 36.32
C VAL A 168 0.49 10.87 37.70
N ASP A 169 0.37 11.98 38.44
CA ASP A 169 0.99 12.21 39.76
C ASP A 169 2.54 12.24 39.80
N GLY A 170 3.22 12.26 38.65
CA GLY A 170 4.67 12.50 38.58
C GLY A 170 5.10 13.87 39.10
N ASP A 171 6.28 13.96 39.70
CA ASP A 171 6.84 15.22 40.18
C ASP A 171 7.23 16.13 38.99
N VAL A 172 6.48 17.22 38.84
CA VAL A 172 6.61 18.23 37.77
C VAL A 172 7.74 19.25 37.99
N HIS A 173 8.54 19.12 39.04
CA HIS A 173 9.74 19.93 39.22
C HIS A 173 10.85 19.50 38.25
N VAL A 174 11.93 20.28 38.21
CA VAL A 174 13.16 19.94 37.48
C VAL A 174 14.28 19.72 38.48
N ASN A 175 14.91 18.54 38.44
CA ASN A 175 16.11 18.29 39.22
C ASN A 175 17.37 18.66 38.43
N PRO A 176 18.23 19.57 38.95
CA PRO A 176 19.43 20.01 38.25
C PRO A 176 20.59 19.00 38.19
N SER A 177 20.51 17.81 38.81
CA SER A 177 21.25 16.58 38.42
C SER A 177 21.05 15.40 39.42
N PRO A 178 21.05 14.13 38.97
CA PRO A 178 21.40 12.96 39.78
C PRO A 178 22.87 12.50 39.65
N ASP A 179 23.75 13.24 38.95
CA ASP A 179 25.18 12.92 38.77
C ASP A 179 25.90 12.82 40.14
N PRO A 180 26.34 11.61 40.55
CA PRO A 180 26.99 11.40 41.83
C PRO A 180 28.34 12.11 41.95
N ASP A 181 28.98 12.52 40.85
CA ASP A 181 30.28 13.23 40.85
C ASP A 181 30.11 14.77 40.84
N ALA A 182 28.90 15.29 40.57
CA ALA A 182 28.57 16.71 40.61
C ALA A 182 28.15 17.19 42.01
N HIS A 183 28.93 16.85 43.04
CA HIS A 183 28.65 17.13 44.46
C HIS A 183 28.40 18.61 44.85
N TRP A 184 28.61 19.55 43.93
CA TRP A 184 28.42 20.99 44.15
C TRP A 184 27.04 21.51 43.71
N ILE A 185 26.21 20.69 43.05
CA ILE A 185 24.80 20.98 42.76
C ILE A 185 23.96 20.21 43.77
N ALA A 186 23.18 20.92 44.60
CA ALA A 186 22.27 20.28 45.53
C ALA A 186 21.09 19.67 44.76
N VAL A 187 20.77 18.40 45.04
CA VAL A 187 19.53 17.76 44.59
C VAL A 187 18.37 18.45 45.31
N GLU A 188 17.66 19.34 44.61
CA GLU A 188 16.55 20.11 45.17
C GLU A 188 15.23 19.32 45.12
N TYR A 189 15.07 18.49 44.08
CA TYR A 189 13.86 17.69 43.82
C TYR A 189 14.26 16.26 43.45
N PRO A 190 14.58 15.39 44.42
CA PRO A 190 15.10 14.04 44.15
C PRO A 190 14.12 13.15 43.38
N ASP A 191 12.82 13.44 43.47
CA ASP A 191 11.75 12.65 42.84
C ASP A 191 11.31 13.20 41.48
N ALA A 192 11.90 14.31 41.01
CA ALA A 192 11.54 14.95 39.75
C ALA A 192 11.71 13.99 38.56
N VAL A 193 10.64 13.85 37.77
CA VAL A 193 10.66 13.04 36.56
C VAL A 193 11.59 13.66 35.51
N VAL A 194 11.64 14.99 35.45
CA VAL A 194 12.51 15.74 34.56
C VAL A 194 13.83 16.08 35.24
N THR A 195 14.93 15.60 34.65
CA THR A 195 16.29 15.94 35.06
C THR A 195 16.99 16.75 33.98
N ARG A 196 17.88 17.64 34.40
CA ARG A 196 18.74 18.40 33.49
C ARG A 196 20.18 18.32 33.94
N SER A 197 21.10 17.97 33.04
CA SER A 197 22.53 17.81 33.35
C SER A 197 23.41 18.45 32.27
N GLY A 198 24.52 19.06 32.66
CA GLY A 198 25.47 19.67 31.70
C GLY A 198 24.93 20.90 30.94
N ILE A 199 23.87 21.54 31.42
CA ILE A 199 23.20 22.67 30.77
C ILE A 199 23.44 23.99 31.53
N SER A 200 24.70 24.40 31.68
CA SER A 200 25.10 25.47 32.61
C SER A 200 24.56 26.88 32.31
N ASN A 201 23.84 27.11 31.20
CA ASN A 201 23.31 28.43 30.81
C ASN A 201 21.95 28.37 30.08
N ASN A 202 21.25 27.22 30.04
CA ASN A 202 19.96 27.12 29.36
C ASN A 202 18.82 27.39 30.34
N THR A 203 18.17 28.53 30.15
CA THR A 203 17.03 28.97 30.97
C THR A 203 15.69 28.56 30.36
N TRP A 204 15.64 27.80 29.26
CA TRP A 204 14.38 27.47 28.59
C TRP A 204 13.43 26.72 29.54
N LEU A 205 13.93 25.73 30.29
CA LEU A 205 13.15 25.00 31.31
C LEU A 205 12.60 25.91 32.42
N ASN A 206 13.18 27.10 32.63
CA ASN A 206 12.68 28.03 33.65
C ASN A 206 11.39 28.75 33.19
N SER A 207 11.04 28.68 31.90
CA SER A 207 9.93 29.42 31.32
C SER A 207 8.94 28.55 30.54
N HIS A 208 9.09 27.23 30.56
CA HIS A 208 8.21 26.30 29.85
C HIS A 208 7.59 25.29 30.83
N PRO A 209 6.30 24.98 30.66
CA PRO A 209 5.57 24.20 31.65
C PRO A 209 5.96 22.72 31.61
N ILE A 210 6.00 22.13 32.81
CA ILE A 210 5.95 20.68 33.02
C ILE A 210 4.61 20.41 33.68
N GLN A 211 3.86 19.46 33.13
CA GLN A 211 2.51 19.13 33.58
C GLN A 211 2.37 17.62 33.70
N ASN A 212 1.41 17.16 34.49
CA ASN A 212 1.00 15.76 34.46
C ASN A 212 0.11 15.51 33.24
N LEU A 213 0.17 14.29 32.71
CA LEU A 213 -0.90 13.77 31.87
C LEU A 213 -2.21 13.71 32.67
N ASP A 214 -3.34 13.95 31.99
CA ASP A 214 -4.67 13.83 32.60
C ASP A 214 -5.01 12.36 32.92
N GLN A 215 -4.49 11.43 32.12
CA GLN A 215 -4.63 9.99 32.30
C GLN A 215 -3.42 9.24 31.71
N TYR A 216 -3.26 8.00 32.12
CA TYR A 216 -2.32 7.07 31.48
C TYR A 216 -2.72 6.86 30.02
N ARG A 217 -1.75 6.86 29.10
CA ARG A 217 -2.00 6.62 27.67
C ARG A 217 -1.46 5.26 27.26
N GLU A 218 -2.31 4.39 26.75
CA GLU A 218 -1.91 3.09 26.23
C GLU A 218 -1.82 3.13 24.70
N TYR A 219 -0.72 2.63 24.16
CA TYR A 219 -0.51 2.50 22.71
C TYR A 219 -0.15 1.03 22.43
N VAL A 220 -0.98 0.32 21.66
CA VAL A 220 -0.77 -1.10 21.35
C VAL A 220 -0.35 -1.25 19.89
N LEU A 221 0.58 -2.16 19.62
CA LEU A 221 0.97 -2.48 18.26
C LEU A 221 -0.21 -3.10 17.49
N PRO A 222 -0.50 -2.69 16.23
CA PRO A 222 -1.46 -3.39 15.37
C PRO A 222 -1.17 -4.87 15.23
N GLU A 223 -2.22 -5.61 14.91
CA GLU A 223 -2.05 -6.97 14.39
C GLU A 223 -1.28 -6.91 13.06
N PHE A 224 -0.29 -7.79 12.92
CA PHE A 224 0.47 -7.88 11.70
C PHE A 224 -0.33 -8.71 10.69
N PRO A 225 -0.46 -8.26 9.44
CA PRO A 225 -1.32 -8.91 8.46
C PRO A 225 -0.82 -10.32 8.11
N ASP A 226 -1.78 -11.17 7.76
CA ASP A 226 -1.50 -12.44 7.12
C ASP A 226 -0.90 -12.25 5.72
N ALA A 227 -0.17 -13.26 5.25
CA ALA A 227 0.36 -13.23 3.89
C ALA A 227 -0.79 -13.24 2.85
N PRO A 228 -0.67 -12.50 1.73
CA PRO A 228 -1.69 -12.48 0.70
C PRO A 228 -2.04 -13.88 0.16
N PRO A 229 -3.30 -14.12 -0.23
CA PRO A 229 -3.73 -15.42 -0.76
C PRO A 229 -2.94 -15.81 -2.02
N SER A 230 -2.90 -17.11 -2.30
CA SER A 230 -2.24 -17.58 -3.53
C SER A 230 -3.00 -17.13 -4.78
N ILE A 231 -2.23 -16.83 -5.83
CA ILE A 231 -2.77 -16.35 -7.12
C ILE A 231 -3.78 -17.37 -7.68
N SER A 232 -4.96 -16.88 -8.04
CA SER A 232 -5.96 -17.64 -8.81
C SER A 232 -5.76 -17.39 -10.30
N PHE A 233 -5.09 -18.32 -10.98
CA PHE A 233 -4.88 -18.27 -12.42
C PHE A 233 -6.13 -18.71 -13.20
N PRO A 234 -6.31 -18.21 -14.44
CA PRO A 234 -7.14 -18.88 -15.43
C PRO A 234 -6.68 -20.33 -15.67
N SER A 235 -7.60 -21.21 -16.03
CA SER A 235 -7.27 -22.59 -16.37
C SER A 235 -6.30 -22.62 -17.54
N PHE A 236 -5.18 -23.32 -17.39
CA PHE A 236 -4.33 -23.66 -18.52
C PHE A 236 -5.11 -24.59 -19.46
N PRO A 237 -5.14 -24.33 -20.78
CA PRO A 237 -6.01 -25.08 -21.68
C PRO A 237 -5.47 -26.49 -21.92
N ASP A 238 -6.39 -27.45 -22.07
CA ASP A 238 -6.07 -28.74 -22.65
C ASP A 238 -5.71 -28.56 -24.14
N PHE A 239 -4.59 -29.14 -24.55
CA PHE A 239 -4.14 -29.00 -25.93
C PHE A 239 -5.04 -29.80 -26.88
N PRO A 240 -5.47 -29.23 -28.02
CA PRO A 240 -6.42 -29.87 -28.90
C PRO A 240 -5.82 -31.13 -29.56
N GLY A 241 -6.56 -32.23 -29.49
CA GLY A 241 -6.26 -33.46 -30.23
C GLY A 241 -6.96 -33.55 -31.58
N GLY A 242 -6.56 -34.50 -32.42
CA GLY A 242 -7.21 -34.78 -33.71
C GLY A 242 -6.92 -33.77 -34.82
N LEU A 243 -5.93 -32.90 -34.62
CA LEU A 243 -5.45 -32.00 -35.66
C LEU A 243 -4.67 -32.78 -36.74
N PRO A 244 -4.70 -32.36 -38.02
CA PRO A 244 -3.86 -32.95 -39.05
C PRO A 244 -2.37 -32.78 -38.73
N ASP A 245 -1.64 -33.89 -38.60
CA ASP A 245 -0.19 -33.89 -38.48
C ASP A 245 0.45 -33.60 -39.84
N VAL A 246 1.24 -32.52 -39.90
CA VAL A 246 1.91 -32.05 -41.11
C VAL A 246 3.44 -32.06 -40.97
N GLY A 247 3.98 -32.67 -39.91
CA GLY A 247 5.41 -32.78 -39.66
C GLY A 247 6.06 -31.44 -39.29
N ASN A 248 7.30 -31.21 -39.72
CA ASN A 248 8.06 -30.00 -39.36
C ASN A 248 7.80 -28.85 -40.34
N LEU A 249 7.55 -27.66 -39.82
CA LEU A 249 7.46 -26.42 -40.60
C LEU A 249 8.74 -25.60 -40.44
N SER A 250 9.48 -25.46 -41.53
CA SER A 250 10.72 -24.66 -41.55
C SER A 250 10.69 -23.62 -42.67
N VAL A 251 10.70 -22.34 -42.30
CA VAL A 251 10.78 -21.22 -43.23
C VAL A 251 12.13 -20.52 -43.05
N GLY A 252 12.92 -20.41 -44.12
CA GLY A 252 14.29 -19.93 -44.04
C GLY A 252 14.74 -19.10 -45.24
N GLY A 253 15.84 -18.37 -45.09
CA GLY A 253 16.35 -17.46 -46.11
C GLY A 253 15.49 -16.21 -46.21
N ASN A 254 15.10 -15.80 -47.42
CA ASN A 254 14.24 -14.63 -47.66
C ASN A 254 12.86 -15.05 -48.20
N LYS A 255 12.33 -16.16 -47.69
CA LYS A 255 11.09 -16.79 -48.18
C LYS A 255 9.90 -16.39 -47.30
N SER A 256 8.69 -16.51 -47.85
CA SER A 256 7.45 -16.47 -47.09
C SER A 256 6.68 -17.79 -47.20
N ALA A 257 5.93 -18.14 -46.15
CA ALA A 257 4.99 -19.25 -46.15
C ALA A 257 3.70 -18.83 -45.45
N THR A 258 2.56 -19.34 -45.91
CA THR A 258 1.25 -19.02 -45.34
C THR A 258 0.59 -20.29 -44.80
N VAL A 259 0.12 -20.22 -43.57
CA VAL A 259 -0.73 -21.22 -42.91
C VAL A 259 -2.12 -20.62 -42.76
N SER A 260 -3.13 -21.37 -43.19
CA SER A 260 -4.52 -20.93 -43.12
C SER A 260 -5.43 -21.97 -42.48
N GLU A 261 -4.95 -23.16 -42.14
CA GLU A 261 -5.75 -24.23 -41.54
C GLU A 261 -5.14 -24.64 -40.19
N SER A 262 -5.98 -25.20 -39.31
CA SER A 262 -5.54 -25.76 -38.03
C SER A 262 -4.74 -27.05 -38.27
N ALA A 263 -3.63 -27.24 -37.55
CA ALA A 263 -2.72 -28.35 -37.77
C ALA A 263 -1.81 -28.62 -36.55
N GLU A 264 -1.25 -29.82 -36.52
CA GLU A 264 -0.20 -30.23 -35.58
C GLU A 264 1.15 -30.32 -36.31
N TYR A 265 2.18 -29.74 -35.69
CA TYR A 265 3.55 -29.74 -36.20
C TYR A 265 4.49 -30.42 -35.20
N GLY A 266 5.51 -31.11 -35.70
CA GLY A 266 6.63 -31.56 -34.86
C GLY A 266 7.37 -30.34 -34.29
N SER A 267 7.92 -29.50 -35.17
CA SER A 267 8.55 -28.22 -34.80
C SER A 267 8.21 -27.13 -35.81
N ILE A 268 8.10 -25.89 -35.34
CA ILE A 268 8.01 -24.68 -36.17
C ILE A 268 9.30 -23.87 -36.04
N SER A 269 9.97 -23.60 -37.16
CA SER A 269 11.22 -22.81 -37.22
C SER A 269 11.15 -21.73 -38.29
N VAL A 270 11.44 -20.49 -37.93
CA VAL A 270 11.55 -19.35 -38.84
C VAL A 270 12.94 -18.73 -38.70
N GLY A 271 13.71 -18.68 -39.79
CA GLY A 271 15.11 -18.23 -39.76
C GLY A 271 15.51 -17.39 -40.97
N GLY A 272 16.71 -16.81 -40.95
CA GLY A 272 17.14 -15.87 -42.00
C GLY A 272 16.33 -14.57 -41.93
N SER A 273 15.85 -14.06 -43.05
CA SER A 273 14.90 -12.92 -43.12
C SER A 273 13.52 -13.38 -43.60
N ALA A 274 13.13 -14.61 -43.22
CA ALA A 274 11.90 -15.23 -43.66
C ALA A 274 10.66 -14.76 -42.88
N GLU A 275 9.48 -14.91 -43.48
CA GLU A 275 8.19 -14.60 -42.87
C GLU A 275 7.24 -15.80 -42.88
N LEU A 276 6.73 -16.18 -41.71
CA LEU A 276 5.64 -17.15 -41.59
C LEU A 276 4.34 -16.40 -41.28
N ILE A 277 3.36 -16.55 -42.16
CA ILE A 277 2.08 -15.84 -42.11
C ILE A 277 0.99 -16.80 -41.65
N PHE A 278 0.30 -16.48 -40.57
CA PHE A 278 -0.97 -17.12 -40.21
C PHE A 278 -2.10 -16.23 -40.71
N ASN A 279 -2.79 -16.66 -41.77
CA ASN A 279 -3.93 -15.93 -42.32
C ASN A 279 -5.23 -16.52 -41.75
N LEU A 280 -5.86 -15.76 -40.86
CA LEU A 280 -7.05 -16.15 -40.12
C LEU A 280 -8.32 -16.00 -40.95
N SER A 281 -8.39 -15.01 -41.85
CA SER A 281 -9.53 -14.81 -42.77
C SER A 281 -10.91 -14.84 -42.08
N GLY A 282 -11.01 -14.36 -40.83
CA GLY A 282 -12.25 -14.31 -40.05
C GLY A 282 -12.59 -15.57 -39.24
N ARG A 283 -11.72 -16.58 -39.20
CA ARG A 283 -11.88 -17.79 -38.38
C ARG A 283 -10.74 -17.93 -37.38
N ASP A 284 -10.98 -18.74 -36.35
CA ASP A 284 -9.94 -19.11 -35.39
C ASP A 284 -9.12 -20.30 -35.91
N LEU A 285 -7.81 -20.27 -35.66
CA LEU A 285 -6.90 -21.37 -35.96
C LEU A 285 -6.34 -21.96 -34.68
N SER A 286 -6.30 -23.29 -34.61
CA SER A 286 -5.62 -24.05 -33.56
C SER A 286 -4.36 -24.69 -34.12
N ILE A 287 -3.21 -24.30 -33.58
CA ILE A 287 -1.91 -24.81 -34.00
C ILE A 287 -1.26 -25.50 -32.81
N ARG A 288 -0.93 -26.79 -32.95
CA ARG A 288 -0.13 -27.52 -31.96
C ARG A 288 1.30 -27.68 -32.47
N ALA A 289 2.30 -27.50 -31.61
CA ALA A 289 3.70 -27.77 -31.94
C ALA A 289 4.47 -28.34 -30.74
N SER A 290 5.53 -29.12 -30.96
CA SER A 290 6.44 -29.51 -29.86
C SER A 290 7.46 -28.41 -29.53
N SER A 291 7.73 -27.49 -30.47
CA SER A 291 8.61 -26.34 -30.24
C SER A 291 8.37 -25.24 -31.28
N LEU A 292 8.64 -23.99 -30.89
CA LEU A 292 8.64 -22.82 -31.77
C LEU A 292 9.97 -22.07 -31.67
N ASN A 293 10.64 -21.82 -32.80
CA ASN A 293 11.88 -21.06 -32.84
C ASN A 293 11.85 -19.97 -33.93
N ILE A 294 12.12 -18.73 -33.55
CA ILE A 294 12.33 -17.60 -34.47
C ILE A 294 13.78 -17.11 -34.29
N SER A 295 14.53 -17.06 -35.39
CA SER A 295 15.97 -16.74 -35.42
C SER A 295 16.35 -15.80 -36.56
N GLY A 296 17.55 -15.21 -36.50
CA GLY A 296 18.03 -14.27 -37.51
C GLY A 296 17.21 -12.98 -37.49
N SER A 297 16.65 -12.59 -38.62
CA SER A 297 15.62 -11.55 -38.78
C SER A 297 14.27 -12.16 -39.16
N GLY A 298 14.03 -13.43 -38.80
CA GLY A 298 12.76 -14.12 -39.04
C GLY A 298 11.59 -13.41 -38.36
N LYS A 299 10.39 -13.59 -38.92
CA LYS A 299 9.17 -12.95 -38.45
C LYS A 299 7.97 -13.88 -38.54
N ILE A 300 7.07 -13.80 -37.56
CA ILE A 300 5.70 -14.30 -37.67
C ILE A 300 4.72 -13.13 -37.83
N SER A 301 3.78 -13.26 -38.77
CA SER A 301 2.70 -12.29 -38.98
C SER A 301 1.34 -12.99 -38.83
N VAL A 302 0.50 -12.51 -37.90
CA VAL A 302 -0.86 -12.99 -37.70
C VAL A 302 -1.84 -11.99 -38.32
N ILE A 303 -2.55 -12.40 -39.38
CA ILE A 303 -3.42 -11.51 -40.16
C ILE A 303 -4.88 -11.88 -39.90
N GLY A 304 -5.60 -10.96 -39.26
CA GLY A 304 -7.00 -11.09 -38.88
C GLY A 304 -8.01 -10.69 -39.96
N PRO A 305 -9.31 -10.62 -39.58
CA PRO A 305 -9.84 -10.85 -38.23
C PRO A 305 -9.81 -12.34 -37.81
N GLY A 306 -9.98 -12.61 -36.51
CA GLY A 306 -9.98 -13.96 -35.90
C GLY A 306 -8.90 -14.13 -34.83
N THR A 307 -8.79 -15.33 -34.26
CA THR A 307 -7.81 -15.67 -33.22
C THR A 307 -6.92 -16.85 -33.63
N LEU A 308 -5.60 -16.67 -33.50
CA LEU A 308 -4.64 -17.77 -33.51
C LEU A 308 -4.47 -18.29 -32.08
N ASN A 309 -4.81 -19.55 -31.83
CA ASN A 309 -4.47 -20.27 -30.61
C ASN A 309 -3.31 -21.23 -30.92
N MET A 310 -2.12 -20.92 -30.39
CA MET A 310 -0.95 -21.80 -30.52
C MET A 310 -0.65 -22.48 -29.19
N TYR A 311 -0.53 -23.81 -29.24
CA TYR A 311 -0.25 -24.69 -28.12
C TYR A 311 1.12 -25.34 -28.34
N VAL A 312 2.10 -24.98 -27.53
CA VAL A 312 3.47 -25.49 -27.64
C VAL A 312 3.77 -26.43 -26.49
N ASP A 313 3.93 -27.72 -26.79
CA ASP A 313 4.27 -28.79 -25.84
C ASP A 313 5.79 -28.95 -25.73
N GLY A 314 6.42 -27.89 -25.23
CA GLY A 314 7.87 -27.76 -25.16
C GLY A 314 8.27 -26.30 -25.19
N ASN A 315 9.43 -26.00 -25.78
CA ASN A 315 10.05 -24.69 -25.63
C ASN A 315 9.71 -23.73 -26.79
N VAL A 316 9.59 -22.45 -26.43
CA VAL A 316 9.49 -21.32 -27.35
C VAL A 316 10.75 -20.46 -27.24
N SER A 317 11.35 -20.13 -28.38
CA SER A 317 12.48 -19.19 -28.49
C SER A 317 12.16 -18.14 -29.54
N ILE A 318 12.12 -16.87 -29.16
CA ILE A 318 11.83 -15.75 -30.05
C ILE A 318 13.03 -14.82 -30.11
N SER A 319 13.47 -14.53 -31.32
CA SER A 319 14.44 -13.48 -31.62
C SER A 319 14.10 -12.86 -32.98
N GLY A 320 15.02 -12.10 -33.57
CA GLY A 320 14.82 -11.47 -34.86
C GLY A 320 13.74 -10.40 -34.84
N ASN A 321 12.86 -10.39 -35.84
CA ASN A 321 11.83 -9.35 -35.97
C ASN A 321 10.57 -9.66 -35.13
N GLY A 322 10.54 -10.82 -34.47
CA GLY A 322 9.49 -11.22 -33.53
C GLY A 322 8.15 -11.60 -34.18
N ILE A 323 7.06 -11.15 -33.56
CA ILE A 323 5.67 -11.53 -33.84
C ILE A 323 4.83 -10.26 -33.95
N THR A 324 4.10 -10.08 -35.05
CA THR A 324 3.19 -8.93 -35.21
C THR A 324 1.79 -9.39 -35.58
N SER A 325 0.78 -8.72 -35.04
CA SER A 325 -0.62 -8.91 -35.44
C SER A 325 -1.10 -7.76 -36.32
N GLN A 326 -1.99 -8.07 -37.27
CA GLN A 326 -2.53 -7.11 -38.24
C GLN A 326 -4.02 -7.36 -38.45
N ASN A 327 -4.75 -6.34 -38.89
CA ASN A 327 -6.18 -6.43 -39.24
C ASN A 327 -7.04 -7.06 -38.12
N SER A 328 -6.80 -6.68 -36.87
CA SER A 328 -7.47 -7.22 -35.68
C SER A 328 -7.26 -8.73 -35.47
N GLY A 329 -6.15 -9.29 -35.96
CA GLY A 329 -5.74 -10.63 -35.60
C GLY A 329 -5.34 -10.68 -34.13
N ARG A 330 -5.82 -11.68 -33.40
CA ARG A 330 -5.39 -11.93 -32.02
C ARG A 330 -4.52 -13.18 -31.97
N PHE A 331 -3.52 -13.19 -31.11
CA PHE A 331 -2.63 -14.32 -30.94
C PHE A 331 -2.51 -14.72 -29.46
N ASN A 332 -3.06 -15.88 -29.13
CA ASN A 332 -2.88 -16.57 -27.86
C ASN A 332 -1.77 -17.63 -27.99
N LEU A 333 -0.81 -17.59 -27.09
CA LEU A 333 0.31 -18.53 -27.02
C LEU A 333 0.33 -19.22 -25.66
N TYR A 334 0.13 -20.54 -25.68
CA TYR A 334 0.16 -21.42 -24.50
C TYR A 334 1.38 -22.31 -24.57
N VAL A 335 2.23 -22.28 -23.54
CA VAL A 335 3.55 -22.93 -23.53
C VAL A 335 3.66 -23.88 -22.34
N ASN A 336 3.63 -25.18 -22.61
CA ASN A 336 3.90 -26.24 -21.63
C ASN A 336 5.41 -26.52 -21.55
N GLY A 337 6.20 -25.48 -21.33
CA GLY A 337 7.65 -25.50 -21.32
C GLY A 337 8.22 -24.10 -21.14
N SER A 338 9.50 -23.90 -21.48
CA SER A 338 10.16 -22.60 -21.32
C SER A 338 9.85 -21.65 -22.46
N PHE A 339 9.65 -20.37 -22.12
CA PHE A 339 9.55 -19.27 -23.07
C PHE A 339 10.77 -18.36 -22.94
N ASN A 340 11.48 -18.13 -24.03
CA ASN A 340 12.63 -17.22 -24.05
C ASN A 340 12.48 -16.24 -25.21
N SER A 341 12.53 -14.94 -24.93
CA SER A 341 12.71 -13.90 -25.93
C SER A 341 14.11 -13.29 -25.78
N SER A 342 14.74 -12.91 -26.88
CA SER A 342 16.03 -12.21 -26.83
C SER A 342 16.29 -11.33 -28.07
N GLY A 343 17.21 -10.39 -27.92
CA GLY A 343 17.59 -9.44 -28.98
C GLY A 343 16.67 -8.24 -29.07
N ASN A 344 16.68 -7.56 -30.22
CA ASN A 344 15.80 -6.43 -30.51
C ASN A 344 14.64 -6.94 -31.36
N ASN A 345 13.55 -7.37 -30.70
CA ASN A 345 12.39 -7.95 -31.36
C ASN A 345 11.11 -7.18 -30.98
N ASN A 346 10.12 -7.23 -31.87
CA ASN A 346 8.78 -6.73 -31.58
C ASN A 346 7.84 -7.92 -31.45
N VAL A 347 7.18 -8.07 -30.31
CA VAL A 347 6.28 -9.20 -30.03
C VAL A 347 4.94 -8.66 -29.58
N GLU A 348 3.88 -9.06 -30.27
CA GLU A 348 2.50 -8.71 -29.94
C GLU A 348 1.69 -9.99 -29.69
N LEU A 349 1.17 -10.15 -28.47
CA LEU A 349 0.36 -11.28 -28.05
C LEU A 349 -0.89 -10.78 -27.32
N ALA A 350 -2.02 -11.46 -27.51
CA ALA A 350 -3.20 -11.25 -26.69
C ALA A 350 -3.05 -11.99 -25.35
N ASN A 351 -2.65 -13.27 -25.39
CA ASN A 351 -2.39 -14.03 -24.17
C ASN A 351 -1.07 -14.76 -24.28
N LEU A 352 -0.24 -14.67 -23.24
CA LEU A 352 0.92 -15.52 -23.05
C LEU A 352 0.75 -16.30 -21.75
N TYR A 353 0.56 -17.62 -21.83
CA TYR A 353 0.49 -18.49 -20.66
C TYR A 353 1.62 -19.52 -20.70
N THR A 354 2.50 -19.48 -19.71
CA THR A 354 3.68 -20.34 -19.60
C THR A 354 3.68 -21.18 -18.32
N LYS A 355 4.22 -22.40 -18.40
CA LYS A 355 4.40 -23.34 -17.27
C LYS A 355 5.86 -23.65 -16.91
N GLY A 356 6.82 -23.08 -17.65
CA GLY A 356 8.27 -23.31 -17.48
C GLY A 356 9.04 -22.07 -17.05
N LEU A 357 10.35 -22.05 -17.34
CA LEU A 357 11.18 -20.84 -17.20
C LEU A 357 10.69 -19.79 -18.22
N THR A 358 10.50 -18.55 -17.78
CA THR A 358 10.02 -17.48 -18.64
C THR A 358 10.98 -16.29 -18.61
N ASP A 359 11.70 -16.10 -19.72
CA ASP A 359 12.59 -14.95 -19.94
C ASP A 359 12.01 -14.07 -21.06
N LEU A 360 11.57 -12.87 -20.70
CA LEU A 360 11.05 -11.86 -21.62
C LEU A 360 12.15 -10.88 -22.02
N GLY A 361 13.34 -11.40 -22.34
CA GLY A 361 14.47 -10.61 -22.81
C GLY A 361 14.14 -9.86 -24.10
N ASN A 362 14.16 -8.52 -24.06
CA ASN A 362 13.89 -7.71 -25.24
C ASN A 362 14.57 -6.34 -25.14
N SER A 363 15.21 -5.91 -26.24
CA SER A 363 15.68 -4.53 -26.43
C SER A 363 14.76 -3.68 -27.31
N GLY A 364 13.72 -4.28 -27.89
CA GLY A 364 12.65 -3.63 -28.66
C GLY A 364 11.38 -3.40 -27.83
N GLN A 365 10.21 -3.61 -28.43
CA GLN A 365 8.92 -3.50 -27.73
C GLN A 365 8.18 -4.84 -27.71
N MET A 366 7.76 -5.30 -26.54
CA MET A 366 6.83 -6.41 -26.38
C MET A 366 5.51 -5.86 -25.83
N THR A 367 4.39 -6.19 -26.47
CA THR A 367 3.05 -5.85 -25.99
C THR A 367 2.28 -7.15 -25.78
N ILE A 368 1.78 -7.35 -24.57
CA ILE A 368 0.97 -8.51 -24.20
C ILE A 368 -0.31 -7.97 -23.53
N GLU A 369 -1.48 -8.48 -23.88
CA GLU A 369 -2.71 -8.09 -23.16
C GLU A 369 -2.79 -8.78 -21.79
N ASN A 370 -2.67 -10.12 -21.75
CA ASN A 370 -2.55 -10.87 -20.50
C ASN A 370 -1.30 -11.77 -20.45
N LEU A 371 -0.56 -11.71 -19.34
CA LEU A 371 0.59 -12.56 -19.07
C LEU A 371 0.34 -13.43 -17.84
N TYR A 372 0.43 -14.74 -18.04
CA TYR A 372 0.30 -15.75 -17.00
C TYR A 372 1.55 -16.64 -16.95
N VAL A 373 2.22 -16.64 -15.81
CA VAL A 373 3.35 -17.53 -15.52
C VAL A 373 2.97 -18.34 -14.29
N ASP A 374 2.61 -19.60 -14.47
CA ASP A 374 2.31 -20.52 -13.36
C ASP A 374 3.39 -21.60 -13.31
N SER A 375 4.49 -21.27 -12.65
CA SER A 375 5.73 -22.04 -12.71
C SER A 375 6.44 -22.06 -11.36
N ASN A 376 7.23 -23.11 -11.13
CA ASN A 376 8.19 -23.15 -10.02
C ASN A 376 9.62 -22.83 -10.49
N GLN A 377 9.79 -22.28 -11.70
CA GLN A 377 11.08 -21.87 -12.28
C GLN A 377 11.23 -20.35 -12.23
N GLY A 378 12.31 -19.82 -12.80
CA GLY A 378 12.57 -18.37 -12.81
C GLY A 378 11.71 -17.60 -13.81
N PHE A 379 11.38 -16.35 -13.45
CA PHE A 379 10.85 -15.33 -14.33
C PHE A 379 11.87 -14.20 -14.48
N SER A 380 12.10 -13.71 -15.70
CA SER A 380 12.96 -12.54 -15.91
C SER A 380 12.48 -11.63 -17.01
N THR A 381 12.78 -10.34 -16.85
CA THR A 381 12.84 -9.37 -17.94
C THR A 381 14.27 -8.86 -18.05
N SER A 382 14.75 -8.72 -19.28
CA SER A 382 16.11 -8.30 -19.56
C SER A 382 16.20 -7.48 -20.84
N GLY A 383 17.27 -6.71 -20.98
CA GLY A 383 17.47 -5.81 -22.12
C GLY A 383 16.83 -4.44 -21.90
N ASN A 384 17.22 -3.48 -22.74
CA ASN A 384 16.84 -2.07 -22.58
C ASN A 384 15.49 -1.71 -23.24
N GLY A 385 14.65 -2.71 -23.54
CA GLY A 385 13.38 -2.54 -24.24
C GLY A 385 12.22 -2.16 -23.33
N THR A 386 11.02 -2.20 -23.88
CA THR A 386 9.76 -1.99 -23.15
C THR A 386 8.86 -3.20 -23.27
N LEU A 387 8.49 -3.79 -22.15
CA LEU A 387 7.39 -4.74 -22.01
C LEU A 387 6.14 -3.96 -21.59
N ARG A 388 5.10 -3.98 -22.40
CA ARG A 388 3.79 -3.41 -22.11
C ARG A 388 2.78 -4.51 -21.84
N ILE A 389 2.11 -4.43 -20.70
CA ILE A 389 1.02 -5.32 -20.34
C ILE A 389 -0.23 -4.48 -20.21
N SER A 390 -1.34 -4.81 -20.88
CA SER A 390 -2.51 -3.91 -20.90
C SER A 390 -3.67 -4.34 -20.00
N SER A 391 -3.62 -5.54 -19.42
CA SER A 391 -4.66 -6.04 -18.52
C SER A 391 -4.05 -6.84 -17.37
N GLU A 392 -4.06 -8.18 -17.41
CA GLU A 392 -3.60 -8.99 -16.29
C GLU A 392 -2.12 -9.38 -16.40
N PHE A 393 -1.40 -9.23 -15.29
CA PHE A 393 -0.06 -9.75 -15.09
C PHE A 393 -0.06 -10.65 -13.85
N LEU A 394 0.03 -11.97 -14.02
CA LEU A 394 0.05 -12.93 -12.93
C LEU A 394 1.30 -13.79 -13.02
N VAL A 395 2.20 -13.71 -12.03
CA VAL A 395 3.45 -14.45 -12.02
C VAL A 395 3.65 -15.19 -10.71
N LYS A 396 3.63 -16.51 -10.80
CA LYS A 396 4.14 -17.45 -9.81
C LYS A 396 5.45 -18.04 -10.31
N ALA A 397 6.50 -17.88 -9.51
CA ALA A 397 7.86 -18.28 -9.88
C ALA A 397 8.73 -18.58 -8.65
N SER A 398 9.83 -19.29 -8.85
CA SER A 398 10.86 -19.47 -7.82
C SER A 398 11.63 -18.18 -7.53
N SER A 399 11.86 -17.35 -8.53
CA SER A 399 12.56 -16.06 -8.45
C SER A 399 12.10 -15.16 -9.59
N ALA A 400 12.09 -13.85 -9.37
CA ALA A 400 11.81 -12.85 -10.40
C ALA A 400 12.97 -11.85 -10.51
N SER A 401 13.40 -11.55 -11.74
CA SER A 401 14.49 -10.60 -11.99
C SER A 401 14.12 -9.61 -13.08
N PHE A 402 14.13 -8.33 -12.75
CA PHE A 402 13.99 -7.22 -13.68
C PHE A 402 15.35 -6.56 -13.84
N SER A 403 15.93 -6.69 -15.04
CA SER A 403 17.28 -6.23 -15.31
C SER A 403 17.29 -5.24 -16.47
N SER A 404 17.39 -3.95 -16.15
CA SER A 404 17.24 -2.83 -17.11
C SER A 404 15.89 -2.82 -17.86
N GLY A 405 15.66 -1.78 -18.68
CA GLY A 405 14.43 -1.65 -19.45
C GLY A 405 13.20 -1.22 -18.64
N ILE A 406 12.05 -1.29 -19.27
CA ILE A 406 10.76 -0.84 -18.71
C ILE A 406 9.75 -1.99 -18.79
N VAL A 407 9.11 -2.30 -17.67
CA VAL A 407 7.84 -3.02 -17.60
C VAL A 407 6.77 -2.00 -17.28
N ASP A 408 5.82 -1.82 -18.19
CA ASP A 408 4.75 -0.83 -18.12
C ASP A 408 3.41 -1.58 -18.13
N PHE A 409 2.71 -1.59 -17.00
CA PHE A 409 1.44 -2.29 -16.84
C PHE A 409 0.25 -1.52 -17.39
N MET A 410 0.46 -0.33 -17.94
CA MET A 410 -0.59 0.46 -18.62
C MET A 410 -1.89 0.60 -17.81
N ASN A 411 -1.80 0.58 -16.47
CA ASN A 411 -2.93 0.60 -15.54
C ASN A 411 -3.89 -0.59 -15.75
N GLY A 412 -3.32 -1.76 -16.06
CA GLY A 412 -4.04 -3.00 -16.28
C GLY A 412 -4.83 -3.42 -15.03
N SER A 413 -5.86 -4.23 -15.20
CA SER A 413 -6.79 -4.54 -14.11
C SER A 413 -6.19 -5.25 -12.89
N ARG A 414 -5.05 -5.95 -13.04
CA ARG A 414 -4.49 -6.80 -11.98
C ARG A 414 -3.01 -7.11 -12.19
N GLN A 415 -2.18 -6.90 -11.18
CA GLN A 415 -0.74 -7.24 -11.17
C GLN A 415 -0.38 -8.02 -9.91
N GLU A 416 -0.10 -9.33 -10.04
CA GLU A 416 0.24 -10.17 -8.90
C GLU A 416 1.55 -10.94 -9.10
N PHE A 417 2.37 -10.91 -8.05
CA PHE A 417 3.61 -11.66 -7.94
C PHE A 417 3.56 -12.60 -6.74
N GLN A 418 3.79 -13.88 -6.97
CA GLN A 418 4.00 -14.89 -5.94
C GLN A 418 5.38 -15.54 -6.14
N ILE A 419 6.38 -15.04 -5.42
CA ILE A 419 7.78 -15.35 -5.65
C ILE A 419 8.36 -16.11 -4.46
N ALA A 420 8.68 -17.39 -4.66
CA ALA A 420 9.11 -18.25 -3.56
C ALA A 420 10.43 -17.81 -2.88
N ASN A 421 11.34 -17.21 -3.65
CA ASN A 421 12.61 -16.68 -3.14
C ASN A 421 12.65 -15.16 -3.34
N THR A 422 13.56 -14.69 -4.19
CA THR A 422 13.83 -13.27 -4.38
C THR A 422 13.16 -12.70 -5.62
N MET A 423 12.51 -11.55 -5.46
CA MET A 423 12.20 -10.60 -6.53
C MET A 423 13.26 -9.51 -6.52
N SER A 424 13.91 -9.23 -7.66
CA SER A 424 14.99 -8.24 -7.73
C SER A 424 14.85 -7.28 -8.90
N LEU A 425 15.09 -5.99 -8.62
CA LEU A 425 15.18 -4.93 -9.62
C LEU A 425 16.62 -4.39 -9.66
N THR A 426 17.24 -4.46 -10.83
CA THR A 426 18.64 -4.07 -11.04
C THR A 426 18.82 -3.33 -12.38
N GLY A 427 19.97 -2.66 -12.55
CA GLY A 427 20.33 -2.04 -13.82
C GLY A 427 19.43 -0.87 -14.25
N ASN A 428 18.85 -0.15 -13.27
CA ASN A 428 17.84 0.90 -13.47
C ASN A 428 16.57 0.38 -14.16
N ALA A 429 16.17 -0.86 -13.89
CA ALA A 429 14.88 -1.39 -14.32
C ALA A 429 13.74 -0.51 -13.79
N VAL A 430 12.74 -0.27 -14.63
CA VAL A 430 11.54 0.49 -14.27
C VAL A 430 10.33 -0.44 -14.34
N VAL A 431 9.57 -0.53 -13.25
CA VAL A 431 8.25 -1.14 -13.17
C VAL A 431 7.25 -0.01 -12.98
N ASN A 432 6.32 0.17 -13.92
CA ASN A 432 5.49 1.36 -14.02
C ASN A 432 4.01 1.01 -14.23
N GLY A 433 3.12 1.92 -13.80
CA GLY A 433 1.69 1.83 -14.09
C GLY A 433 0.96 0.73 -13.34
N ILE A 434 1.44 0.38 -12.13
CA ILE A 434 0.75 -0.55 -11.23
C ILE A 434 -0.53 0.13 -10.75
N SER A 435 -1.69 -0.45 -11.05
CA SER A 435 -2.99 0.04 -10.58
C SER A 435 -3.60 -0.83 -9.50
N ASN A 436 -3.39 -2.14 -9.54
CA ASN A 436 -3.81 -3.06 -8.48
C ASN A 436 -2.74 -4.13 -8.31
N GLY A 437 -1.78 -3.85 -7.42
CA GLY A 437 -0.55 -4.59 -7.24
C GLY A 437 -0.49 -5.42 -5.96
N VAL A 438 -0.08 -6.69 -6.08
CA VAL A 438 0.32 -7.53 -4.94
C VAL A 438 1.68 -8.15 -5.21
N ILE A 439 2.62 -7.98 -4.28
CA ILE A 439 3.92 -8.65 -4.29
C ILE A 439 4.06 -9.50 -3.03
N ASN A 440 3.85 -10.81 -3.16
CA ASN A 440 4.12 -11.79 -2.11
C ASN A 440 5.44 -12.52 -2.39
N CYS A 441 6.47 -12.29 -1.58
CA CYS A 441 7.78 -12.88 -1.78
C CYS A 441 8.53 -13.24 -0.49
N ALA A 442 9.55 -14.11 -0.61
CA ALA A 442 10.49 -14.28 0.51
C ALA A 442 11.40 -13.06 0.65
N SER A 443 11.91 -12.52 -0.46
CA SER A 443 12.67 -11.27 -0.40
C SER A 443 12.43 -10.34 -1.57
N LEU A 444 12.22 -9.05 -1.29
CA LEU A 444 12.21 -7.99 -2.28
C LEU A 444 13.54 -7.23 -2.21
N ASN A 445 14.26 -7.18 -3.33
CA ASN A 445 15.53 -6.47 -3.46
C ASN A 445 15.47 -5.44 -4.59
N VAL A 446 15.22 -4.18 -4.24
CA VAL A 446 15.25 -3.04 -5.16
C VAL A 446 16.67 -2.44 -5.19
N GLY A 447 17.62 -3.20 -5.73
CA GLY A 447 19.04 -2.86 -5.66
C GLY A 447 19.45 -1.66 -6.51
N GLN A 448 18.86 -1.48 -7.70
CA GLN A 448 18.99 -0.29 -8.55
C GLN A 448 17.84 -0.29 -9.57
N GLY A 449 16.69 0.28 -9.20
CA GLY A 449 15.49 0.32 -10.04
C GLY A 449 14.37 1.18 -9.45
N HIS A 450 13.28 1.31 -10.19
CA HIS A 450 12.16 2.19 -9.89
C HIS A 450 10.84 1.43 -9.97
N ILE A 451 10.02 1.48 -8.91
CA ILE A 451 8.65 0.98 -8.89
C ILE A 451 7.73 2.19 -8.77
N ASN A 452 6.83 2.37 -9.75
CA ASN A 452 5.90 3.49 -9.81
C ASN A 452 4.47 2.98 -10.04
N LEU A 453 3.53 3.54 -9.30
CA LEU A 453 2.11 3.24 -9.43
C LEU A 453 1.46 4.11 -10.53
N ALA A 454 0.28 3.70 -10.95
CA ALA A 454 -0.64 4.51 -11.72
C ALA A 454 -1.23 5.64 -10.84
N GLU A 455 -1.92 6.59 -11.46
CA GLU A 455 -2.83 7.48 -10.72
C GLU A 455 -3.92 6.63 -10.05
N GLU A 456 -4.16 6.84 -8.76
CA GLU A 456 -5.08 6.04 -7.93
C GLU A 456 -4.74 4.53 -7.89
N GLY A 457 -3.53 4.15 -8.27
CA GLY A 457 -3.09 2.76 -8.15
C GLY A 457 -2.72 2.42 -6.72
N ASP A 458 -2.83 1.15 -6.35
CA ASP A 458 -2.43 0.61 -5.05
C ASP A 458 -1.43 -0.56 -5.18
N LEU A 459 -0.58 -0.73 -4.17
CA LEU A 459 0.41 -1.80 -4.09
C LEU A 459 0.59 -2.32 -2.66
N GLU A 460 0.24 -3.59 -2.46
CA GLU A 460 0.58 -4.37 -1.27
C GLU A 460 1.85 -5.18 -1.50
N VAL A 461 2.78 -5.16 -0.55
CA VAL A 461 4.01 -5.96 -0.58
C VAL A 461 4.15 -6.73 0.72
N TYR A 462 4.20 -8.06 0.63
CA TYR A 462 4.53 -8.94 1.74
C TYR A 462 5.90 -9.59 1.52
N ALA A 463 6.86 -9.29 2.40
CA ALA A 463 8.23 -9.81 2.35
C ALA A 463 8.54 -10.62 3.62
N SER A 464 8.57 -11.95 3.50
CA SER A 464 8.69 -12.83 4.68
C SER A 464 10.10 -13.00 5.25
N THR A 465 11.15 -12.65 4.50
CA THR A 465 12.54 -12.87 4.90
C THR A 465 13.41 -11.62 4.76
N GLY A 466 13.33 -10.88 3.65
CA GLY A 466 14.19 -9.72 3.41
C GLY A 466 13.55 -8.62 2.58
N PHE A 467 13.74 -7.38 2.98
CA PHE A 467 13.42 -6.20 2.18
C PHE A 467 14.67 -5.32 2.09
N ASN A 468 15.11 -5.00 0.87
CA ASN A 468 16.32 -4.20 0.65
C ASN A 468 16.08 -3.19 -0.48
N MET A 469 16.61 -1.98 -0.30
CA MET A 469 16.65 -0.94 -1.32
C MET A 469 18.08 -0.37 -1.41
N GLY A 470 18.55 -0.06 -2.61
CA GLY A 470 19.91 0.44 -2.83
C GLY A 470 20.08 1.20 -4.15
N GLY A 471 21.31 1.59 -4.47
CA GLY A 471 21.65 2.07 -5.83
C GLY A 471 20.84 3.26 -6.36
N SER A 472 20.36 4.13 -5.48
CA SER A 472 19.43 5.23 -5.82
C SER A 472 18.04 4.79 -6.27
N SER A 473 17.58 3.63 -5.82
CA SER A 473 16.26 3.08 -6.14
C SER A 473 15.12 3.94 -5.61
N THR A 474 13.97 3.84 -6.27
CA THR A 474 12.72 4.45 -5.80
C THR A 474 11.59 3.43 -5.72
N LEU A 475 10.72 3.61 -4.74
CA LEU A 475 9.44 2.93 -4.63
C LEU A 475 8.39 4.01 -4.34
N ASN A 476 7.49 4.22 -5.30
CA ASN A 476 6.40 5.19 -5.25
C ASN A 476 6.83 6.64 -4.95
N ASN A 477 8.05 7.02 -5.34
CA ASN A 477 8.61 8.33 -5.02
C ASN A 477 7.72 9.48 -5.52
N GLY A 478 7.13 10.22 -4.58
CA GLY A 478 6.25 11.37 -4.85
C GLY A 478 4.79 11.01 -5.13
N GLY A 479 4.41 9.73 -4.99
CA GLY A 479 3.01 9.28 -5.03
C GLY A 479 2.29 9.47 -3.70
N ASP A 480 1.11 8.87 -3.59
CA ASP A 480 0.34 8.86 -2.34
C ASP A 480 1.01 7.96 -1.30
N ARG A 481 0.94 8.33 -0.02
CA ARG A 481 1.53 7.59 1.10
C ARG A 481 0.67 6.40 1.51
N GLU A 482 -0.62 6.45 1.21
CA GLU A 482 -1.56 5.37 1.56
C GLU A 482 -1.61 4.28 0.48
N SER A 483 -1.17 4.60 -0.75
CA SER A 483 -1.26 3.67 -1.88
C SER A 483 -0.21 2.55 -1.89
N VAL A 484 0.75 2.58 -0.97
CA VAL A 484 1.77 1.53 -0.82
C VAL A 484 1.84 1.09 0.62
N ARG A 485 1.73 -0.23 0.83
CA ARG A 485 2.08 -0.86 2.11
C ARG A 485 3.12 -1.96 1.90
N VAL A 486 4.20 -1.88 2.66
CA VAL A 486 5.23 -2.93 2.74
C VAL A 486 5.18 -3.58 4.12
N ASP A 487 4.75 -4.83 4.15
CA ASP A 487 4.72 -5.70 5.31
C ASP A 487 5.97 -6.58 5.33
N TYR A 488 6.91 -6.23 6.20
CA TYR A 488 8.17 -6.93 6.39
C TYR A 488 8.12 -7.84 7.63
N ALA A 489 7.92 -9.15 7.40
CA ALA A 489 7.84 -10.16 8.47
C ALA A 489 9.19 -10.79 8.83
N GLY A 490 10.26 -10.44 8.12
CA GLY A 490 11.58 -11.03 8.32
C GLY A 490 12.26 -10.62 9.62
N THR A 491 13.36 -11.30 9.94
CA THR A 491 14.14 -11.07 11.18
C THR A 491 15.49 -10.40 10.91
N ASN A 492 15.85 -10.19 9.65
CA ASN A 492 17.11 -9.56 9.29
C ASN A 492 16.98 -8.06 9.52
N ASN A 493 18.06 -7.43 9.99
CA ASN A 493 18.09 -5.98 10.15
C ASN A 493 17.70 -5.29 8.84
N LEU A 494 16.71 -4.40 8.91
CA LEU A 494 16.25 -3.64 7.76
C LEU A 494 17.10 -2.38 7.64
N ASP A 495 18.01 -2.37 6.67
CA ASP A 495 18.89 -1.22 6.39
C ASP A 495 18.40 -0.46 5.15
N LEU A 496 17.80 0.71 5.38
CA LEU A 496 17.34 1.66 4.37
C LEU A 496 18.11 2.99 4.48
N THR A 497 19.43 2.93 4.70
CA THR A 497 20.28 4.12 4.89
C THR A 497 20.94 4.66 3.61
N GLY A 498 20.86 3.91 2.51
CA GLY A 498 21.36 4.32 1.19
C GLY A 498 20.59 5.52 0.61
N ASN A 499 21.01 6.06 -0.54
CA ASN A 499 20.32 7.16 -1.23
C ASN A 499 18.98 6.71 -1.88
N ILE A 500 18.07 6.12 -1.13
CA ILE A 500 16.80 5.57 -1.63
C ILE A 500 15.66 6.59 -1.51
N ARG A 501 14.55 6.39 -2.23
CA ARG A 501 13.28 7.10 -1.99
C ARG A 501 12.15 6.11 -1.85
N TYR A 502 11.46 6.14 -0.71
CA TYR A 502 10.30 5.32 -0.41
C TYR A 502 9.15 6.22 0.00
N THR A 503 7.98 6.04 -0.60
CA THR A 503 6.74 6.71 -0.18
C THR A 503 5.67 5.66 0.07
N GLY A 504 5.17 5.57 1.30
CA GLY A 504 4.25 4.50 1.69
C GLY A 504 4.22 4.22 3.20
N VAL A 505 3.46 3.21 3.59
CA VAL A 505 3.44 2.62 4.94
C VAL A 505 4.45 1.48 5.01
N LEU A 506 5.40 1.54 5.93
CA LEU A 506 6.37 0.47 6.20
C LEU A 506 6.01 -0.19 7.53
N ASN A 507 5.53 -1.43 7.48
CA ASN A 507 5.13 -2.21 8.65
C ASN A 507 6.13 -3.34 8.91
N ILE A 508 6.79 -3.30 10.06
CA ILE A 508 7.88 -4.19 10.42
C ILE A 508 7.41 -5.06 11.59
N LEU A 509 7.34 -6.38 11.38
CA LEU A 509 6.88 -7.28 12.43
C LEU A 509 7.83 -7.32 13.62
N GLN A 510 9.12 -7.52 13.38
CA GLN A 510 10.06 -7.88 14.45
C GLN A 510 11.54 -7.56 14.20
N ALA A 511 11.92 -7.06 13.02
CA ALA A 511 13.31 -6.73 12.73
C ALA A 511 13.73 -5.41 13.39
N ASP A 512 15.01 -5.31 13.76
CA ASP A 512 15.64 -4.00 13.95
C ASP A 512 15.60 -3.23 12.61
N ALA A 513 15.47 -1.90 12.70
CA ALA A 513 15.38 -1.03 11.54
C ALA A 513 16.40 0.12 11.62
N ASP A 514 17.24 0.25 10.60
CA ASP A 514 18.12 1.38 10.37
C ASP A 514 17.59 2.20 9.18
N LEU A 515 17.09 3.40 9.46
CA LEU A 515 16.38 4.23 8.49
C LEU A 515 17.10 5.58 8.30
N GLY A 516 17.13 6.09 7.07
CA GLY A 516 17.59 7.46 6.77
C GLY A 516 18.94 7.53 6.04
N GLY A 517 19.94 8.17 6.66
CA GLY A 517 21.25 8.38 6.04
C GLY A 517 21.21 9.43 4.92
N SER A 518 21.32 8.98 3.67
CA SER A 518 21.10 9.82 2.47
C SER A 518 19.76 9.54 1.77
N GLY A 519 18.97 8.61 2.30
CA GLY A 519 17.68 8.21 1.77
C GLY A 519 16.53 9.07 2.31
N GLU A 520 15.39 8.97 1.64
CA GLU A 520 14.13 9.61 2.03
C GLU A 520 13.05 8.53 2.19
N ILE A 521 12.41 8.54 3.35
CA ILE A 521 11.21 7.77 3.67
C ILE A 521 10.12 8.80 3.93
N ASP A 522 9.07 8.76 3.11
CA ASP A 522 7.94 9.68 3.14
C ASP A 522 6.66 8.89 3.44
N GLY A 523 6.22 8.90 4.70
CA GLY A 523 5.09 8.06 5.15
C GLY A 523 5.14 7.65 6.62
N LEU A 524 4.47 6.55 6.93
CA LEU A 524 4.36 5.96 8.27
C LEU A 524 5.28 4.75 8.42
N VAL A 525 5.95 4.67 9.56
CA VAL A 525 6.70 3.48 9.97
C VAL A 525 6.02 2.87 11.18
N ILE A 526 5.57 1.63 11.06
CA ILE A 526 5.04 0.80 12.15
C ILE A 526 6.10 -0.26 12.47
N SER A 527 6.47 -0.40 13.74
CA SER A 527 7.50 -1.37 14.13
C SER A 527 7.15 -2.13 15.40
N GLY A 528 7.13 -3.46 15.29
CA GLY A 528 7.19 -4.40 16.41
C GLY A 528 8.62 -4.87 16.74
N GLY A 529 9.63 -4.36 16.03
CA GLY A 529 11.04 -4.66 16.29
C GLY A 529 11.57 -4.06 17.59
N PRO A 530 12.73 -4.50 18.11
CA PRO A 530 13.27 -3.97 19.35
C PRO A 530 13.82 -2.54 19.21
N ASN A 531 14.43 -2.20 18.06
CA ASN A 531 15.01 -0.89 17.82
C ASN A 531 14.60 -0.29 16.47
N VAL A 532 14.35 1.01 16.47
CA VAL A 532 14.25 1.84 15.25
C VAL A 532 15.29 2.94 15.34
N ASN A 533 16.33 2.87 14.50
CA ASN A 533 17.43 3.81 14.48
C ASN A 533 17.32 4.75 13.28
N LEU A 534 17.33 6.05 13.53
CA LEU A 534 17.25 7.10 12.52
C LEU A 534 18.61 7.79 12.39
N HIS A 535 19.17 7.77 11.18
CA HIS A 535 20.52 8.23 10.87
C HIS A 535 20.55 9.41 9.91
N GLY A 536 21.66 10.16 9.89
CA GLY A 536 22.03 11.11 8.81
C GLY A 536 21.25 12.42 8.77
N ASN A 537 21.28 13.11 7.64
CA ASN A 537 20.38 14.23 7.32
C ASN A 537 19.44 13.79 6.18
N PRO A 538 18.57 12.81 6.44
CA PRO A 538 17.52 12.52 5.51
C PRO A 538 16.64 13.77 5.54
N LEU A 539 16.31 14.33 4.38
CA LEU A 539 15.06 15.09 4.25
C LEU A 539 13.88 14.11 4.35
N ALA A 540 13.91 13.21 5.35
CA ALA A 540 12.88 12.28 5.71
C ALA A 540 11.69 13.12 6.16
N LYS A 541 10.71 13.23 5.28
CA LYS A 541 9.34 13.50 5.69
C LYS A 541 8.75 12.21 6.27
N VAL A 542 9.41 11.61 7.26
CA VAL A 542 8.74 10.57 8.06
C VAL A 542 7.69 11.33 8.86
N ILE A 543 6.43 11.11 8.50
CA ILE A 543 5.29 11.83 9.07
C ILE A 543 4.90 11.21 10.41
N ALA A 544 5.07 9.90 10.56
CA ALA A 544 4.92 9.27 11.86
C ALA A 544 5.80 8.02 12.03
N ILE A 545 6.22 7.78 13.27
CA ILE A 545 6.82 6.54 13.72
C ILE A 545 5.96 5.99 14.85
N TYR A 546 5.36 4.82 14.62
CA TYR A 546 4.56 4.11 15.59
C TYR A 546 5.27 2.83 16.01
N ALA A 547 5.96 2.89 17.15
CA ALA A 547 6.81 1.80 17.64
C ALA A 547 6.65 1.62 19.16
N PRO A 548 5.41 1.39 19.66
CA PRO A 548 5.07 1.47 21.08
C PRO A 548 5.85 0.49 21.98
N ASN A 549 6.45 -0.55 21.39
CA ASN A 549 7.25 -1.56 22.08
C ASN A 549 8.77 -1.45 21.78
N SER A 550 9.20 -0.41 21.07
CA SER A 550 10.58 -0.28 20.58
C SER A 550 11.32 0.88 21.25
N THR A 551 12.65 0.77 21.27
CA THR A 551 13.52 1.93 21.46
C THR A 551 13.72 2.65 20.12
N VAL A 552 13.31 3.92 20.04
CA VAL A 552 13.57 4.80 18.91
C VAL A 552 14.82 5.64 19.19
N ASN A 553 15.87 5.43 18.41
CA ASN A 553 17.15 6.14 18.52
C ASN A 553 17.30 7.14 17.37
N MET A 554 17.54 8.42 17.68
CA MET A 554 17.88 9.44 16.69
C MET A 554 19.32 9.92 16.90
N VAL A 555 20.16 9.83 15.88
CA VAL A 555 21.57 10.24 15.96
C VAL A 555 21.93 11.27 14.89
N GLU A 556 23.14 11.82 15.00
CA GLU A 556 23.73 12.75 14.02
C GLU A 556 22.86 13.98 13.74
N SER A 557 22.21 14.06 12.59
CA SER A 557 21.35 15.19 12.17
C SER A 557 19.96 14.72 11.75
N ALA A 558 19.53 13.55 12.26
CA ALA A 558 18.30 12.91 11.83
C ALA A 558 17.11 13.83 12.09
N THR A 559 16.21 13.96 11.11
CA THR A 559 15.02 14.80 11.22
C THR A 559 13.76 13.97 10.98
N VAL A 560 12.78 14.12 11.85
CA VAL A 560 11.41 13.59 11.71
C VAL A 560 10.45 14.77 11.69
N ARG A 561 9.46 14.74 10.78
CA ARG A 561 8.44 15.80 10.63
C ARG A 561 7.06 15.21 10.86
N GLY A 562 6.72 15.04 12.13
CA GLY A 562 5.41 14.64 12.64
C GLY A 562 5.57 14.00 14.02
N ALA A 563 4.90 12.87 14.28
CA ALA A 563 4.83 12.29 15.63
C ALA A 563 5.65 11.00 15.80
N ILE A 564 6.20 10.78 16.99
CA ILE A 564 6.86 9.54 17.39
C ILE A 564 6.16 8.97 18.62
N VAL A 565 5.75 7.71 18.55
CA VAL A 565 5.29 6.91 19.69
C VAL A 565 6.27 5.76 19.90
N ALA A 566 6.82 5.62 21.10
CA ALA A 566 7.85 4.64 21.42
C ALA A 566 7.71 4.04 22.83
N GLU A 567 8.37 2.92 23.10
CA GLU A 567 8.60 2.50 24.50
C GLU A 567 9.65 3.43 25.13
N ARG A 568 10.75 3.67 24.40
CA ARG A 568 11.84 4.58 24.78
C ARG A 568 12.24 5.45 23.61
N PHE A 569 12.47 6.72 23.87
CA PHE A 569 13.00 7.66 22.88
C PHE A 569 14.37 8.19 23.33
N VAL A 570 15.37 8.09 22.46
CA VAL A 570 16.72 8.60 22.71
C VAL A 570 17.18 9.39 21.50
N ALA A 571 17.48 10.68 21.68
CA ALA A 571 17.97 11.55 20.62
C ALA A 571 19.29 12.21 21.01
N GLY A 572 20.29 12.15 20.13
CA GLY A 572 21.61 12.74 20.32
C GLY A 572 22.05 13.58 19.12
N GLY A 573 23.24 14.18 19.21
CA GLY A 573 23.81 14.99 18.14
C GLY A 573 23.04 16.30 17.92
N SER A 574 22.62 16.56 16.69
CA SER A 574 21.78 17.69 16.25
C SER A 574 20.46 17.20 15.63
N SER A 575 19.97 16.05 16.10
CA SER A 575 18.69 15.47 15.66
C SER A 575 17.49 16.36 16.01
N LYS A 576 16.41 16.20 15.27
CA LYS A 576 15.24 17.08 15.33
C LYS A 576 13.94 16.31 15.11
N VAL A 577 12.98 16.48 16.00
CA VAL A 577 11.57 16.09 15.76
C VAL A 577 10.75 17.37 15.64
N VAL A 578 9.97 17.51 14.58
CA VAL A 578 9.10 18.67 14.34
C VAL A 578 7.66 18.19 14.29
N PHE A 579 6.84 18.66 15.23
CA PHE A 579 5.42 18.33 15.21
C PHE A 579 4.72 19.01 14.03
N GLU A 580 3.88 18.28 13.32
CA GLU A 580 3.03 18.80 12.24
C GLU A 580 1.59 18.42 12.52
N SER A 581 0.68 19.41 12.55
CA SER A 581 -0.73 19.19 12.90
C SER A 581 -1.48 18.29 11.92
N GLU A 582 -1.00 18.18 10.68
CA GLU A 582 -1.56 17.30 9.65
C GLU A 582 -1.31 15.81 9.93
N THR A 583 -0.48 15.46 10.92
CA THR A 583 -0.18 14.04 11.27
C THR A 583 -1.44 13.25 11.65
N GLU A 584 -2.42 13.88 12.32
CA GLU A 584 -3.69 13.25 12.70
C GLU A 584 -4.65 13.08 11.50
N GLU A 585 -4.54 13.93 10.48
CA GLU A 585 -5.36 13.87 9.25
C GLU A 585 -4.80 12.88 8.22
N LEU A 586 -3.47 12.65 8.23
CA LEU A 586 -2.75 11.85 7.25
C LEU A 586 -2.64 10.36 7.58
N PHE A 587 -2.92 9.95 8.82
CA PHE A 587 -2.97 8.53 9.22
C PHE A 587 -4.23 8.26 10.03
N PRO A 588 -5.41 8.25 9.38
CA PRO A 588 -6.64 7.89 10.05
C PRO A 588 -6.60 6.41 10.50
N PRO A 589 -7.44 6.06 11.49
CA PRO A 589 -7.64 4.73 12.04
C PRO A 589 -7.44 3.51 11.13
N GLY A 590 -8.07 3.53 9.96
CA GLY A 590 -8.08 2.41 9.02
C GLY A 590 -6.70 2.14 8.39
N THR A 591 -5.87 3.17 8.17
CA THR A 591 -4.61 3.02 7.44
C THR A 591 -3.48 2.37 8.24
N ILE A 592 -3.65 2.17 9.56
CA ILE A 592 -2.65 1.58 10.47
C ILE A 592 -2.93 0.09 10.74
N GLY A 593 -4.01 -0.50 10.20
CA GLY A 593 -4.39 -1.89 10.50
C GLY A 593 -4.90 -2.08 11.93
N LEU A 594 -5.37 -1.00 12.56
CA LEU A 594 -6.09 -1.01 13.83
C LEU A 594 -7.57 -0.78 13.54
N GLY A 595 -8.15 -1.76 12.86
CA GLY A 595 -9.49 -1.71 12.31
C GLY A 595 -9.69 -2.81 11.29
N ASP A 596 -9.35 -4.06 11.64
CA ASP A 596 -9.91 -5.21 10.96
C ASP A 596 -11.37 -5.29 11.36
N GLU A 597 -12.15 -4.43 10.73
CA GLU A 597 -13.35 -4.77 10.00
C GLU A 597 -13.53 -3.56 9.08
N GLU A 598 -12.91 -3.62 7.90
CA GLU A 598 -13.64 -3.14 6.72
C GLU A 598 -15.02 -3.79 6.82
N GLY A 599 -15.98 -3.07 7.40
CA GLY A 599 -17.35 -3.22 6.99
C GLY A 599 -17.27 -3.12 5.48
N GLN A 600 -17.55 -4.25 4.82
CA GLN A 600 -17.63 -4.31 3.37
C GLN A 600 -18.22 -3.00 2.88
N GLU A 601 -17.46 -2.22 2.09
CA GLU A 601 -18.11 -1.32 1.16
C GLU A 601 -18.81 -2.21 0.13
N ASP A 602 -19.92 -2.82 0.54
CA ASP A 602 -20.96 -3.21 -0.38
C ASP A 602 -21.56 -1.89 -0.86
N THR A 603 -20.90 -1.27 -1.84
CA THR A 603 -21.56 -0.32 -2.73
C THR A 603 -22.59 -1.10 -3.54
N GLU A 604 -23.71 -1.43 -2.91
CA GLU A 604 -24.88 -1.95 -3.60
C GLU A 604 -25.53 -0.77 -4.35
N LEU A 605 -25.03 -0.52 -5.56
CA LEU A 605 -25.63 0.38 -6.54
C LEU A 605 -26.97 -0.18 -7.02
N TRP A 606 -28.04 0.12 -6.28
CA TRP A 606 -29.41 -0.13 -6.74
C TRP A 606 -29.87 0.97 -7.70
N SER A 607 -29.43 0.91 -8.96
CA SER A 607 -30.05 1.72 -10.01
C SER A 607 -31.42 1.15 -10.40
N ARG A 608 -32.40 2.02 -10.67
CA ARG A 608 -33.56 1.66 -11.49
C ARG A 608 -33.52 2.42 -12.81
#